data_AF-A0A4R2Q6D4-F1
#
_entry.id   AF-A0A4R2Q6D4-F1
#
_cell.length_a   1.000
_cell.length_b   1.000
_cell.length_c   1.000
_cell.angle_alpha   90.00
_cell.angle_beta   90.00
_cell.angle_gamma   90.00
#
_symmetry.space_group_name_H-M   'P 1'
#
loop_
_entity.id
_entity.type
_entity.pdbx_description
1 polymer ?
#
loop_
_entity_poly.entity_id
_entity_poly.type
_entity_poly.pdbx_seq_one_letter_code
_entity_poly.pdbx_strand_id
1 'polypeptide(L)'
;MTNTPHELAEDFPGQAKLIHDLKEKDAHFARLFDEYHEINGAVHRAETDIEPTDDLHLTEMRKKRVHLKDEIARILHDAVA
;
A
#
# COMPACT_ATOMS: atom_id res chain seq x y z
N MET A 1 0.12 2.35 18.15
CA MET A 1 0.14 1.20 17.23
C MET A 1 -1.15 1.25 16.44
N THR A 2 -1.10 1.90 15.28
CA THR A 2 -2.22 1.97 14.32
C THR A 2 -2.31 0.61 13.64
N ASN A 3 -3.30 -0.18 14.04
CA ASN A 3 -3.59 -1.48 13.44
C ASN A 3 -4.38 -1.18 12.16
N THR A 4 -3.69 -0.73 11.10
CA THR A 4 -4.33 -0.43 9.82
C THR A 4 -4.64 -1.78 9.14
N PRO A 5 -5.91 -2.13 8.89
CA PRO A 5 -6.23 -3.36 8.18
C PRO A 5 -5.74 -3.28 6.72
N HIS A 6 -5.38 -4.43 6.12
CA HIS A 6 -4.78 -4.54 4.78
C HIS A 6 -3.35 -4.00 4.69
N GLU A 7 -2.51 -4.41 5.64
CA GLU A 7 -1.08 -4.19 5.50
C GLU A 7 -0.55 -4.91 4.26
N LEU A 8 0.49 -4.34 3.64
CA LEU A 8 1.02 -4.84 2.37
C LEU A 8 1.42 -6.33 2.44
N ALA A 9 1.90 -6.79 3.60
CA ALA A 9 2.25 -8.20 3.80
C ALA A 9 1.04 -9.17 3.77
N GLU A 10 -0.17 -8.69 4.06
CA GLU A 10 -1.41 -9.47 3.96
C GLU A 10 -1.86 -9.60 2.49
N ASP A 11 -1.62 -8.57 1.68
CA ASP A 11 -1.93 -8.56 0.25
C ASP A 11 -0.95 -9.42 -0.58
N PHE A 12 0.27 -9.62 -0.08
CA PHE A 12 1.34 -10.37 -0.75
C PHE A 12 1.86 -11.53 0.14
N PRO A 13 1.05 -12.58 0.34
CA PRO A 13 1.38 -13.68 1.24
C PRO A 13 2.67 -14.39 0.77
N GLY A 14 3.56 -14.67 1.73
CA GLY A 14 4.84 -15.34 1.47
C GLY A 14 5.96 -14.41 0.99
N GLN A 15 5.68 -13.13 0.73
CA GLN A 15 6.68 -12.16 0.26
C GLN A 15 7.15 -11.18 1.35
N ALA A 16 6.71 -11.35 2.60
CA ALA A 16 7.03 -10.44 3.70
C ALA A 16 8.54 -10.18 3.89
N LYS A 17 9.38 -11.21 3.76
CA LYS A 17 10.84 -11.07 3.84
C LYS A 17 11.39 -10.26 2.65
N LEU A 18 10.91 -10.52 1.44
CA LEU A 18 11.32 -9.79 0.24
C LEU A 18 10.92 -8.32 0.32
N ILE A 19 9.69 -8.03 0.77
CA ILE A 19 9.19 -6.67 1.02
C ILE A 19 10.10 -5.94 2.00
N HIS A 20 10.48 -6.59 3.11
CA HIS A 20 11.42 -6.02 4.07
C HIS A 20 12.79 -5.72 3.45
N ASP A 21 13.37 -6.70 2.75
CA ASP A 21 14.67 -6.55 2.10
C ASP A 21 14.68 -5.43 1.05
N LEU A 22 13.61 -5.33 0.24
CA LEU A 22 13.45 -4.26 -0.75
C LEU A 22 13.24 -2.90 -0.10
N LYS A 23 12.49 -2.82 1.01
CA LYS A 23 12.32 -1.57 1.75
C LYS A 23 13.65 -1.00 2.26
N GLU A 24 14.60 -1.86 2.64
CA GLU A 24 15.92 -1.43 3.10
C GLU A 24 16.88 -1.09 1.96
N LYS A 25 16.77 -1.76 0.82
CA LYS A 25 17.78 -1.75 -0.25
C LYS A 25 17.38 -0.94 -1.48
N ASP A 26 16.09 -0.75 -1.70
CA ASP A 26 15.53 -0.04 -2.85
C ASP A 26 14.76 1.21 -2.39
N ALA A 27 15.34 2.38 -2.65
CA ALA A 27 14.74 3.65 -2.29
C ALA A 27 13.44 3.96 -3.06
N HIS A 28 13.24 3.38 -4.25
CA HIS A 28 12.00 3.49 -5.00
C HIS A 28 10.91 2.66 -4.33
N PHE A 29 11.22 1.40 -4.02
CA PHE A 29 10.30 0.52 -3.29
C PHE A 29 9.91 1.08 -1.93
N ALA A 30 10.87 1.64 -1.18
CA ALA A 30 10.59 2.28 0.11
C ALA A 30 9.55 3.41 0.00
N ARG A 31 9.67 4.26 -1.04
CA ARG A 31 8.69 5.33 -1.28
C ARG A 31 7.31 4.79 -1.63
N LEU A 32 7.24 3.77 -2.49
CA LEU A 32 5.96 3.13 -2.85
C LEU A 32 5.31 2.48 -1.64
N PHE A 33 6.10 1.84 -0.77
CA PHE A 33 5.62 1.25 0.48
C PHE A 33 5.01 2.32 1.40
N ASP A 34 5.72 3.42 1.61
CA ASP A 34 5.24 4.49 2.49
C ASP A 34 3.99 5.16 1.91
N GLU A 35 3.97 5.44 0.60
CA GLU A 35 2.81 6.01 -0.10
C GLU A 35 1.59 5.06 -0.06
N TYR A 36 1.81 3.76 -0.21
CA TYR A 36 0.78 2.74 -0.04
C TYR A 36 0.21 2.74 1.38
N HIS A 37 1.08 2.79 2.40
CA HIS A 37 0.66 2.77 3.79
C HIS A 37 -0.17 4.02 4.13
N GLU A 38 0.25 5.20 3.65
CA GLU A 38 -0.48 6.45 3.81
C GLU A 38 -1.86 6.40 3.14
N ILE A 39 -1.93 6.00 1.87
CA ILE A 39 -3.21 5.97 1.14
C ILE A 39 -4.15 4.90 1.70
N ASN A 40 -3.64 3.75 2.13
CA ASN A 40 -4.46 2.70 2.72
C ASN A 40 -5.07 3.16 4.05
N GLY A 41 -4.26 3.83 4.89
CA GLY A 41 -4.74 4.46 6.11
C GLY A 41 -5.80 5.54 5.84
N ALA A 42 -5.58 6.40 4.84
CA ALA A 42 -6.54 7.44 4.47
C ALA A 42 -7.87 6.87 3.96
N VAL A 43 -7.82 5.87 3.06
CA VAL A 43 -9.02 5.16 2.58
C VAL A 43 -9.77 4.52 3.74
N HIS A 44 -9.06 3.85 4.66
CA HIS A 44 -9.71 3.22 5.80
C HIS A 44 -10.39 4.23 6.73
N ARG A 45 -9.76 5.37 7.03
CA ARG A 45 -10.37 6.43 7.85
C ARG A 45 -11.58 7.07 7.16
N ALA A 46 -11.53 7.23 5.84
CA ALA A 46 -12.67 7.72 5.06
C ALA A 46 -13.83 6.71 5.02
N GLU A 47 -13.55 5.40 4.89
CA GLU A 47 -14.55 4.33 4.87
C GLU A 47 -15.20 4.06 6.23
N THR A 48 -14.53 4.42 7.32
CA THR A 48 -15.00 4.23 8.71
C THR A 48 -15.65 5.47 9.30
N ASP A 49 -15.92 6.50 8.48
CA ASP A 49 -16.46 7.79 8.90
C ASP A 49 -15.63 8.51 9.99
N ILE A 50 -14.35 8.16 10.12
CA ILE A 50 -13.41 8.85 11.03
C ILE A 50 -12.95 10.17 10.40
N GLU A 51 -12.58 10.14 9.12
CA GLU A 51 -12.24 11.31 8.30
C GLU A 51 -12.99 11.21 6.96
N PRO A 52 -14.32 11.43 6.97
CA PRO A 52 -15.13 11.32 5.76
C PRO A 52 -14.71 12.37 4.74
N THR A 53 -14.75 11.98 3.48
CA THR A 53 -14.45 12.82 2.32
C THR A 53 -15.55 12.64 1.28
N ASP A 54 -15.61 13.50 0.28
CA ASP A 54 -16.56 13.33 -0.82
C ASP A 54 -16.30 12.04 -1.64
N ASP A 55 -17.36 11.50 -2.24
CA ASP A 55 -17.33 10.25 -3.00
C ASP A 55 -16.30 10.24 -4.14
N LEU A 56 -16.08 11.39 -4.77
CA LEU A 56 -15.10 11.52 -5.85
C LEU A 56 -13.69 11.36 -5.28
N HIS A 57 -13.37 12.04 -4.18
CA HIS A 57 -12.07 11.92 -3.52
C HIS A 57 -11.83 10.49 -3.01
N LEU A 58 -12.83 9.84 -2.40
CA LEU A 58 -12.71 8.44 -1.97
C LEU A 58 -12.44 7.51 -3.15
N THR A 59 -13.10 7.74 -4.29
CA THR A 59 -12.88 6.98 -5.52
C THR A 59 -11.44 7.16 -6.04
N GLU A 60 -10.92 8.38 -6.04
CA GLU A 60 -9.54 8.65 -6.46
C GLU A 60 -8.52 8.02 -5.50
N MET A 61 -8.74 8.07 -4.18
CA MET A 61 -7.87 7.40 -3.22
C MET A 61 -7.85 5.88 -3.41
N ARG A 62 -9.02 5.26 -3.66
CA ARG A 62 -9.11 3.82 -3.95
C ARG A 62 -8.37 3.45 -5.24
N LYS A 63 -8.50 4.24 -6.31
CA LYS A 63 -7.74 4.04 -7.56
C LYS A 63 -6.24 4.14 -7.31
N LYS A 64 -5.81 5.15 -6.56
CA LYS A 64 -4.39 5.33 -6.20
C LYS A 64 -3.86 4.12 -5.40
N ARG A 65 -4.64 3.61 -4.44
CA ARG A 65 -4.30 2.40 -3.68
C ARG A 65 -4.09 1.19 -4.60
N VAL A 66 -4.99 0.97 -5.57
CA VAL A 66 -4.85 -0.13 -6.54
C VAL A 66 -3.60 0.06 -7.42
N HIS A 67 -3.37 1.27 -7.92
CA HIS A 67 -2.20 1.55 -8.75
C HIS A 67 -0.88 1.27 -8.03
N LEU A 68 -0.77 1.66 -6.75
CA LEU A 68 0.41 1.38 -5.93
C LEU A 68 0.60 -0.12 -5.71
N LYS A 69 -0.48 -0.88 -5.48
CA LYS A 69 -0.42 -2.35 -5.40
C LYS A 69 0.13 -2.96 -6.69
N ASP A 70 -0.33 -2.49 -7.85
CA ASP A 70 0.14 -2.99 -9.15
C ASP A 70 1.63 -2.72 -9.38
N GLU A 71 2.12 -1.54 -8.98
CA GLU A 71 3.54 -1.20 -9.09
C GLU A 71 4.40 -2.04 -8.14
N ILE A 72 3.97 -2.17 -6.88
CA ILE A 72 4.63 -3.03 -5.89
C ILE A 72 4.67 -4.48 -6.38
N ALA A 73 3.56 -5.01 -6.90
CA ALA A 73 3.48 -6.37 -7.42
C ALA A 73 4.48 -6.60 -8.56
N ARG A 74 4.65 -5.61 -9.45
CA ARG A 74 5.63 -5.67 -10.54
C ARG A 74 7.05 -5.77 -10.00
N ILE A 75 7.42 -4.92 -9.04
CA ILE A 75 8.77 -4.95 -8.45
C ILE A 75 9.01 -6.29 -7.72
N LEU A 76 8.01 -6.78 -6.98
CA LEU A 76 8.11 -8.07 -6.29
C LEU A 76 8.26 -9.23 -7.26
N HIS A 77 7.53 -9.21 -8.37
CA HIS A 77 7.67 -10.19 -9.45
C HIS A 77 9.07 -10.14 -10.06
N ASP A 78 9.55 -8.96 -10.42
CA ASP A 78 10.85 -8.76 -11.08
C ASP A 78 12.04 -9.09 -10.16
N ALA A 79 11.87 -8.98 -8.84
CA ALA A 79 12.89 -9.36 -7.86
C ALA A 79 13.00 -10.88 -7.64
N VAL A 80 12.01 -11.67 -8.07
CA VAL A 80 11.98 -13.14 -7.94
C VAL A 80 12.27 -13.85 -9.27
N ALA A 81 12.15 -13.13 -10.39
CA ALA A 81 12.48 -13.61 -11.75
C ALA A 81 13.99 -13.74 -11.97
#